data_AF-A0A535WRP3-F1
#
_entry.id   AF-A0A535WRP3-F1
#
_cell.length_a   1.000
_cell.length_b   1.000
_cell.length_c   1.000
_cell.angle_alpha   90.00
_cell.angle_beta   90.00
_cell.angle_gamma   90.00
#
_symmetry.space_group_name_H-M   'P 1'
#
loop_
_entity.id
_entity.type
_entity.pdbx_description
1 polymer ?
#
loop_
_entity_poly.entity_id
_entity_poly.type
_entity_poly.pdbx_seq_one_letter_code
_entity_poly.pdbx_strand_id
1 'polypeptide(L)'
;MVQASTDAIVQEVEYPHPIDIVWEALTDRDAIAEWAFVDGAVVEGFRPEVGSRYSFVDPDAEGWSGRVEGEILEVEPPHRLSYTWVGDGG
;
A
#
# COMPACT_ATOMS: atom_id res chain seq x y z
N MET A 1 13.36 15.85 -20.70
CA MET A 1 14.18 15.48 -19.53
C MET A 1 13.36 15.79 -18.30
N VAL A 2 12.83 14.77 -17.64
CA VAL A 2 12.19 14.94 -16.34
C VAL A 2 13.31 14.98 -15.31
N GLN A 3 13.41 16.08 -14.54
CA GLN A 3 14.36 16.15 -13.44
C GLN A 3 13.85 15.26 -12.31
N ALA A 4 14.66 14.32 -11.85
CA ALA A 4 14.39 13.61 -10.61
C ALA A 4 14.54 14.58 -9.44
N SER A 5 13.48 14.77 -8.65
CA SER A 5 13.60 15.30 -7.30
C SER A 5 14.12 14.18 -6.40
N THR A 6 14.99 14.52 -5.45
CA THR A 6 15.58 13.54 -4.51
C THR A 6 14.57 13.00 -3.48
N ASP A 7 13.32 13.50 -3.47
CA ASP A 7 12.25 13.10 -2.55
C ASP A 7 11.28 12.05 -3.12
N ALA A 8 11.54 11.49 -4.30
CA ALA A 8 10.66 10.50 -4.92
C ALA A 8 11.42 9.26 -5.37
N ILE A 9 10.93 8.09 -4.96
CA ILE A 9 11.35 6.79 -5.49
C ILE A 9 10.30 6.36 -6.51
N VAL A 10 10.74 6.04 -7.73
CA VAL A 10 9.88 5.56 -8.82
C VAL A 10 10.35 4.19 -9.27
N GLN A 11 9.43 3.24 -9.35
CA GLN A 11 9.68 1.89 -9.82
C GLN A 11 8.61 1.50 -10.85
N GLU A 12 9.05 0.85 -11.93
CA GLU A 12 8.19 0.29 -12.98
C GLU A 12 8.42 -1.21 -13.06
N VAL A 13 7.35 -1.99 -13.13
CA VAL A 13 7.39 -3.47 -13.18
C VAL A 13 6.35 -3.96 -14.18
N GLU A 14 6.72 -4.92 -15.03
CA GLU A 14 5.80 -5.60 -15.94
C GLU A 14 5.40 -6.96 -15.38
N TYR A 15 4.08 -7.20 -15.30
CA TYR A 15 3.52 -8.49 -14.86
C TYR A 15 2.84 -9.21 -16.03
N PRO A 16 3.04 -10.53 -16.21
CA PRO A 16 2.39 -11.31 -17.26
C PRO A 16 0.94 -11.70 -16.87
N HIS A 17 0.20 -10.75 -16.30
CA HIS A 17 -1.15 -10.93 -15.79
C HIS A 17 -2.07 -9.80 -16.26
N PRO A 18 -3.39 -10.04 -16.42
CA PRO A 18 -4.35 -8.99 -16.73
C PRO A 18 -4.38 -7.90 -15.64
N ILE A 19 -4.70 -6.67 -16.04
CA ILE A 19 -4.74 -5.52 -15.11
C ILE A 19 -5.72 -5.75 -13.96
N ASP A 20 -6.84 -6.42 -14.19
CA ASP A 20 -7.85 -6.68 -13.14
C ASP A 20 -7.31 -7.57 -12.02
N ILE A 21 -6.45 -8.54 -12.35
CA ILE A 21 -5.80 -9.41 -11.36
C ILE A 21 -4.78 -8.64 -10.53
N VAL A 22 -3.98 -7.79 -11.18
CA VAL A 22 -3.02 -6.92 -10.49
C VAL A 22 -3.77 -5.91 -9.61
N TRP A 23 -4.87 -5.35 -10.12
CA TRP A 23 -5.71 -4.41 -9.39
C TRP A 23 -6.32 -5.04 -8.14
N GLU A 24 -6.86 -6.26 -8.24
CA GLU A 24 -7.36 -7.01 -7.09
C GLU A 24 -6.26 -7.23 -6.05
N ALA A 25 -5.06 -7.65 -6.45
CA ALA A 25 -3.93 -7.82 -5.53
C ALA A 25 -3.50 -6.52 -4.82
N LEU A 26 -3.77 -5.36 -5.42
CA LEU A 26 -3.45 -4.03 -4.87
C LEU A 26 -4.61 -3.40 -4.08
N THR A 27 -5.83 -3.91 -4.17
CA THR A 27 -7.03 -3.27 -3.59
C THR A 27 -7.87 -4.15 -2.69
N ASP A 28 -7.77 -5.47 -2.83
CA ASP A 28 -8.39 -6.42 -1.91
C ASP A 28 -7.58 -6.51 -0.63
N ARG A 29 -8.26 -6.35 0.51
CA ARG A 29 -7.64 -6.33 1.83
C ARG A 29 -6.90 -7.64 2.13
N ASP A 30 -7.51 -8.78 1.81
CA ASP A 30 -6.98 -10.08 2.20
C ASP A 30 -5.80 -10.43 1.28
N ALA A 31 -5.87 -10.09 -0.02
CA ALA A 31 -4.74 -10.19 -0.93
C ALA A 31 -3.55 -9.31 -0.50
N ILE A 32 -3.78 -8.06 -0.09
CA ILE A 32 -2.73 -7.16 0.41
C ILE A 32 -2.02 -7.76 1.63
N ALA A 33 -2.75 -8.42 2.53
CA ALA A 33 -2.17 -9.03 3.74
C ALA A 33 -1.15 -10.14 3.44
N GLU A 34 -1.19 -10.74 2.24
CA GLU A 34 -0.26 -11.80 1.85
C GLU A 34 1.12 -11.28 1.38
N TRP A 35 1.24 -10.00 1.01
CA TRP A 35 2.48 -9.50 0.40
C TRP A 35 2.93 -8.11 0.87
N ALA A 36 2.03 -7.28 1.39
CA ALA A 36 2.37 -5.91 1.74
C ALA A 36 3.03 -5.81 3.11
N PHE A 37 3.94 -4.85 3.26
CA PHE A 37 4.64 -4.49 4.50
C PHE A 37 5.55 -5.59 5.07
N VAL A 38 4.98 -6.66 5.61
CA VAL A 38 5.65 -7.89 6.06
C VAL A 38 4.74 -9.09 5.81
N ASP A 39 5.32 -10.28 5.63
CA ASP A 39 4.52 -11.51 5.51
C ASP A 39 3.69 -11.73 6.79
N GLY A 40 2.38 -11.97 6.61
CA GLY A 40 1.45 -12.14 7.71
C GLY A 40 1.00 -10.85 8.42
N ALA A 41 1.25 -9.68 7.83
CA ALA A 41 0.77 -8.41 8.39
C ALA A 41 -0.75 -8.38 8.55
N VAL A 42 -1.22 -7.81 9.67
CA VAL A 42 -2.64 -7.56 9.87
C VAL A 42 -3.03 -6.26 9.17
N VAL A 43 -3.91 -6.38 8.17
CA VAL A 43 -4.49 -5.22 7.47
C VAL A 43 -5.80 -4.80 8.12
N GLU A 44 -5.87 -3.57 8.61
CA GLU A 44 -7.05 -3.01 9.26
C GLU A 44 -7.62 -1.86 8.44
N GLY A 45 -8.94 -1.84 8.25
CA GLY A 45 -9.65 -0.69 7.69
C GLY A 45 -9.41 -0.37 6.22
N PHE A 46 -8.50 -1.08 5.52
CA PHE A 46 -8.23 -0.86 4.11
C PHE A 46 -9.48 -1.07 3.27
N ARG A 47 -9.87 -0.02 2.54
CA ARG A 47 -10.94 0.00 1.54
C ARG A 47 -10.49 0.91 0.41
N PRO A 48 -10.63 0.53 -0.87
CA PRO A 48 -10.29 1.37 -2.01
C PRO A 48 -11.35 2.48 -2.21
N GLU A 49 -11.50 3.34 -1.20
CA GLU A 49 -12.45 4.45 -1.16
C GLU A 49 -11.71 5.70 -0.64
N VAL A 50 -11.76 6.79 -1.40
CA VAL A 50 -11.09 8.05 -1.04
C VAL A 50 -11.53 8.52 0.37
N GLY A 51 -10.56 8.88 1.21
CA GLY A 51 -10.75 9.26 2.61
C GLY A 51 -10.82 8.09 3.59
N SER A 52 -10.85 6.84 3.12
CA SER A 52 -10.73 5.68 4.02
C SER A 52 -9.34 5.61 4.63
N ARG A 53 -9.30 5.38 5.94
CA ARG A 53 -8.06 5.18 6.70
C ARG A 53 -7.81 3.70 6.94
N TYR A 54 -6.54 3.35 6.95
CA TYR A 54 -6.09 1.99 7.17
C TYR A 54 -4.85 1.96 8.06
N SER A 55 -4.55 0.77 8.56
CA SER A 55 -3.27 0.46 9.16
C SER A 55 -2.77 -0.92 8.77
N PHE A 56 -1.45 -1.04 8.65
CA PHE A 56 -0.73 -2.30 8.58
C PHE A 56 0.00 -2.52 9.89
N VAL A 57 -0.16 -3.71 10.46
CA VAL A 57 0.42 -4.07 11.75
C VAL A 57 1.24 -5.34 11.59
N ASP A 58 2.51 -5.26 11.95
CA ASP A 58 3.42 -6.39 12.12
C ASP A 58 3.23 -6.91 13.56
N PRO A 59 2.57 -8.07 13.73
CA PRO A 59 2.29 -8.62 15.06
C PRO A 59 3.55 -9.10 15.78
N ASP A 60 4.64 -9.33 15.04
CA ASP A 60 5.90 -9.88 15.54
C ASP A 60 6.99 -8.79 15.68
N ALA A 61 6.62 -7.51 15.52
CA ALA A 61 7.55 -6.40 15.60
C ALA A 61 8.22 -6.29 16.98
N GLU A 62 9.55 -6.36 16.99
CA GLU A 62 10.37 -6.12 18.18
C GLU A 62 11.17 -4.82 18.04
N GLY A 63 11.13 -3.95 19.06
CA GLY A 63 11.96 -2.74 19.12
C GLY A 63 11.41 -1.51 18.39
N TRP A 64 10.18 -1.57 17.87
CA TRP A 64 9.43 -0.44 17.31
C TRP A 64 7.92 -0.73 17.41
N SER A 65 7.07 0.13 16.86
CA SER A 65 5.60 -0.02 17.00
C SER A 65 4.99 -1.15 16.16
N GLY A 66 5.69 -1.61 15.12
CA GLY A 66 5.14 -2.53 14.12
C GLY A 66 4.03 -1.94 13.27
N ARG A 67 3.83 -0.62 13.28
CA ARG A 67 2.61 0.00 12.73
C ARG A 67 2.92 1.00 11.63
N VAL A 68 2.12 0.92 10.58
CA VAL A 68 2.00 1.92 9.52
C VAL A 68 0.55 2.36 9.45
N GLU A 69 0.33 3.66 9.25
CA GLU A 69 -0.98 4.25 9.03
C GLU A 69 -1.03 4.97 7.68
N GLY A 70 -2.21 5.01 7.08
CA GLY A 70 -2.42 5.68 5.80
C GLY A 70 -3.87 6.06 5.55
N GLU A 71 -4.04 6.89 4.52
CA GLU A 71 -5.33 7.36 4.01
C GLU A 71 -5.34 7.23 2.49
N ILE A 72 -6.44 6.70 1.94
CA ILE A 72 -6.64 6.60 0.50
C ILE A 72 -6.94 7.98 -0.08
N LEU A 73 -6.15 8.41 -1.06
CA LEU A 73 -6.24 9.75 -1.65
C LEU A 73 -6.95 9.75 -3.00
N GLU A 74 -6.68 8.76 -3.84
CA GLU A 74 -7.25 8.65 -5.18
C GLU A 74 -7.50 7.18 -5.54
N VAL A 75 -8.63 6.92 -6.20
CA VAL A 75 -9.02 5.59 -6.70
C VAL A 75 -9.70 5.73 -8.06
N GLU A 76 -9.09 5.18 -9.09
CA GLU A 76 -9.62 5.08 -10.45
C GLU A 76 -9.41 3.64 -10.95
N PRO A 77 -10.37 2.73 -10.70
CA PRO A 77 -10.20 1.33 -11.08
C PRO A 77 -10.15 1.14 -12.61
N PRO A 78 -9.35 0.19 -13.14
CA PRO A 78 -8.24 -0.52 -12.50
C PRO A 78 -6.86 0.17 -12.71
N HIS A 79 -6.83 1.49 -12.88
CA HIS A 79 -5.68 2.23 -13.43
C HIS A 79 -4.87 3.01 -12.40
N ARG A 80 -5.47 3.46 -11.29
CA ARG A 80 -4.77 4.34 -10.33
C ARG A 80 -5.27 4.16 -8.90
N LEU A 81 -4.33 3.90 -8.00
CA LEU A 81 -4.51 3.92 -6.56
C LEU A 81 -3.42 4.82 -5.97
N SER A 82 -3.80 5.74 -5.08
CA SER A 82 -2.85 6.59 -4.35
C SER A 82 -3.23 6.63 -2.87
N TYR A 83 -2.24 6.54 -1.99
CA TYR A 83 -2.42 6.57 -0.55
C TYR A 83 -1.21 7.17 0.16
N THR A 84 -1.42 7.68 1.37
CA THR A 84 -0.32 8.07 2.26
C THR A 84 0.24 6.85 2.98
N TRP A 85 1.51 6.92 3.39
CA TRP A 85 2.17 5.89 4.16
C TRP A 85 3.01 6.54 5.25
N VAL A 86 2.61 6.38 6.51
CA VAL A 86 3.28 6.96 7.68
C VAL A 86 3.66 5.83 8.62
N GLY A 87 4.96 5.56 8.75
CA GLY A 87 5.50 4.67 9.77
C GLY A 87 5.88 5.42 11.04
N ASP A 88 6.07 4.69 12.14
CA ASP A 88 6.56 5.27 13.39
C ASP A 88 8.06 5.57 13.30
N GLY A 89 8.36 6.81 12.91
CA GLY A 89 9.71 7.31 12.67
C GLY A 89 9.68 8.22 11.46
N GLY A 90 9.17 9.43 11.66
CA GLY A 90 9.04 10.45 10.60
C GLY A 90 10.34 10.72 9.83
#